data_AF-A0A1J8Q331-F1
#
_entry.id   AF-A0A1J8Q331-F1
#
_cell.length_a   1.000
_cell.length_b   1.000
_cell.length_c   1.000
_cell.angle_alpha   90.00
_cell.angle_beta   90.00
_cell.angle_gamma   90.00
#
_symmetry.space_group_name_H-M   'P 1'
#
loop_
_entity.id
_entity.type
_entity.pdbx_description
1 polymer ?
#
loop_
_entity_poly.entity_id
_entity_poly.type
_entity_poly.pdbx_seq_one_letter_code
_entity_poly.pdbx_strand_id
1 'polypeptide(L)'
;MSISLTAKKSRCAASTLRLDTTLPTLRERSVQWLLDGYRDINKLEIIKQAFASCHAGTLFNLSFESLSSRNALQRLRDVQRNEPDLWEQIVTRQYQLPEQRAIEEPPFTDDTGGADGSDVTVEAVAKHISDGDQDVPAICSL
;
A
#
# COMPACT_ATOMS: atom_id res chain seq x y z
N MET A 1 18.61 -22.40 30.83
CA MET A 1 19.29 -21.50 29.88
C MET A 1 18.43 -20.27 29.74
N SER A 2 18.81 -19.19 30.43
CA SER A 2 17.98 -17.98 30.57
C SER A 2 18.42 -16.95 29.54
N ILE A 3 17.48 -16.48 28.72
CA ILE A 3 17.74 -15.49 27.67
C ILE A 3 17.56 -14.11 28.30
N SER A 4 18.64 -13.37 28.47
CA SER A 4 18.61 -12.00 28.99
C SER A 4 18.23 -11.03 27.86
N LEU A 5 16.99 -10.53 27.86
CA LEU A 5 16.62 -9.37 27.06
C LEU A 5 17.28 -8.11 27.64
N THR A 6 18.33 -7.61 26.98
CA THR A 6 18.86 -6.27 27.24
C THR A 6 17.90 -5.25 26.64
N ALA A 7 16.87 -4.89 27.42
CA ALA A 7 16.00 -3.76 27.14
C ALA A 7 16.83 -2.46 27.14
N LYS A 8 16.94 -1.82 25.97
CA LYS A 8 17.55 -0.50 25.81
C LYS A 8 16.65 0.52 26.52
N LYS A 9 17.02 0.86 27.76
CA LYS A 9 16.28 1.75 28.65
C LYS A 9 16.36 3.20 28.18
N SER A 10 15.43 3.64 27.34
CA SER A 10 15.07 5.05 27.20
C SER A 10 14.00 5.39 28.24
N ARG A 11 14.41 5.95 29.38
CA ARG A 11 13.49 6.58 30.34
C ARG A 11 13.15 7.98 29.84
N CYS A 12 12.08 8.12 29.07
CA CYS A 12 11.33 9.38 28.96
C CYS A 12 9.90 9.09 29.41
N ALA A 13 9.37 9.92 30.32
CA ALA A 13 8.00 9.80 30.82
C ALA A 13 7.01 9.75 29.64
N ALA A 14 6.06 8.82 29.68
CA ALA A 14 5.13 8.51 28.60
C ALA A 14 4.10 9.61 28.29
N SER A 15 4.24 10.82 28.86
CA SER A 15 3.23 11.86 28.85
C SER A 15 3.56 13.07 27.97
N THR A 16 4.59 13.01 27.11
CA THR A 16 4.84 14.12 26.16
C THR A 16 5.42 13.62 24.84
N LEU A 17 4.68 12.75 24.13
CA LEU A 17 4.89 12.56 22.71
C LEU A 17 4.32 13.78 21.97
N ARG A 18 5.16 14.79 21.70
CA ARG A 18 4.79 15.84 20.75
C ARG A 18 4.97 15.28 19.34
N LEU A 19 3.88 14.84 18.74
CA LEU A 19 3.86 14.57 17.31
C LEU A 19 3.97 15.90 16.59
N ASP A 20 5.12 16.12 15.97
CA ASP A 20 5.28 17.18 14.99
C ASP A 20 4.38 16.84 13.79
N THR A 21 3.27 17.57 13.68
CA THR A 21 2.25 17.44 12.63
C THR A 21 2.48 18.42 11.48
N THR A 22 3.64 19.07 11.42
CA THR A 22 3.97 19.90 10.25
C THR A 22 3.97 19.02 9.00
N LEU A 23 3.32 19.51 7.94
CA LEU A 23 3.25 18.83 6.63
C LEU A 23 4.60 18.30 6.13
N PRO A 24 5.72 19.06 6.17
CA PRO A 24 7.02 18.53 5.75
C PRO A 24 7.48 17.33 6.59
N THR A 25 7.35 17.39 7.92
CA THR A 25 7.73 16.29 8.81
C THR A 25 6.85 15.05 8.62
N LEU A 26 5.55 15.25 8.40
CA LEU A 26 4.63 14.14 8.15
C LEU A 26 4.95 13.42 6.83
N ARG A 27 5.23 14.19 5.77
CA ARG A 27 5.61 13.66 4.45
C ARG A 27 6.93 12.89 4.51
N GLU A 28 7.94 13.47 5.15
CA GLU A 28 9.25 12.81 5.26
C GLU A 28 9.13 11.48 6.01
N ARG A 29 8.42 11.47 7.14
CA ARG A 29 8.23 10.26 7.94
C ARG A 29 7.39 9.19 7.23
N SER A 30 6.36 9.57 6.49
CA SER A 30 5.53 8.61 5.76
C SER A 30 6.30 7.95 4.61
N VAL A 31 7.06 8.75 3.85
CA VAL A 31 7.94 8.24 2.79
C VAL A 31 9.04 7.37 3.37
N GLN A 32 9.69 7.83 4.45
CA GLN A 32 10.74 7.06 5.11
C GLN A 32 10.21 5.72 5.63
N TRP A 33 9.04 5.70 6.27
CA TRP A 33 8.41 4.46 6.74
C TRP A 33 8.12 3.50 5.59
N LEU A 34 7.63 4.00 4.46
CA LEU A 34 7.39 3.19 3.27
C LEU A 34 8.70 2.63 2.69
N LEU A 35 9.75 3.45 2.60
CA LEU A 35 11.05 3.04 2.08
C LEU A 35 11.71 2.00 2.99
N ASP A 36 11.62 2.18 4.30
CA ASP A 36 12.14 1.26 5.29
C ASP A 36 11.36 -0.07 5.24
N GLY A 37 10.03 -0.01 5.19
CA GLY A 37 9.19 -1.18 4.98
C GLY A 37 9.51 -1.92 3.68
N TYR A 38 9.72 -1.18 2.59
CA TYR A 38 10.14 -1.77 1.31
C TYR A 38 11.49 -2.46 1.42
N ARG A 39 12.49 -1.82 2.04
CA ARG A 39 13.82 -2.42 2.25
C ARG A 39 13.75 -3.68 3.12
N ASP A 40 12.85 -3.69 4.09
CA ASP A 40 12.67 -4.83 4.99
C ASP A 40 11.95 -6.00 4.31
N ILE A 41 10.98 -5.74 3.45
CA ILE A 41 10.24 -6.77 2.71
C ILE A 41 11.04 -7.26 1.49
N ASN A 42 11.79 -6.38 0.82
CA ASN A 42 12.55 -6.69 -0.38
C ASN A 42 13.88 -7.41 -0.09
N LYS A 43 13.84 -8.38 0.83
CA LYS A 43 14.94 -9.30 1.11
C LYS A 43 14.61 -10.63 0.44
N LEU A 44 15.51 -11.10 -0.43
CA LEU A 44 15.29 -12.30 -1.23
C LEU A 44 14.90 -13.52 -0.38
N GLU A 45 15.52 -13.66 0.79
CA GLU A 45 15.25 -14.76 1.72
C GLU A 45 13.82 -14.74 2.25
N ILE A 46 13.28 -13.55 2.58
CA ILE A 46 11.91 -13.41 3.07
C ILE A 46 10.92 -13.72 1.95
N ILE A 47 11.18 -13.25 0.73
CA ILE A 47 10.33 -13.51 -0.44
C ILE A 47 10.30 -15.02 -0.72
N LYS A 48 11.46 -15.67 -0.79
CA LYS A 48 11.55 -17.13 -1.00
C LYS A 48 10.83 -17.91 0.10
N GLN A 49 11.02 -17.52 1.36
CA GLN A 49 10.36 -18.15 2.49
C GLN A 49 8.84 -17.97 2.45
N ALA A 50 8.36 -16.78 2.09
CA ALA A 50 6.93 -16.51 1.93
C ALA A 50 6.32 -17.43 0.88
N PHE A 51 6.92 -17.52 -0.31
CA PHE A 51 6.44 -18.43 -1.36
C PHE A 51 6.54 -19.92 -0.98
N ALA A 52 7.56 -20.31 -0.21
CA ALA A 52 7.66 -21.66 0.33
C ALA A 52 6.57 -21.97 1.38
N SER A 53 6.14 -20.96 2.15
CA SER A 53 5.08 -21.07 3.16
C SER A 53 3.66 -21.02 2.58
N CYS A 54 3.50 -20.48 1.38
CA CYS A 54 2.21 -20.48 0.68
C CYS A 54 2.00 -21.81 -0.04
N HIS A 55 0.91 -22.50 0.29
CA HIS A 55 0.57 -23.81 -0.27
C HIS A 55 -0.61 -23.74 -1.24
N ALA A 56 -0.45 -24.37 -2.41
CA ALA A 56 -1.53 -24.64 -3.36
C ALA A 56 -2.04 -26.06 -3.12
N GLY A 57 -3.05 -26.18 -2.24
CA GLY A 57 -3.54 -27.47 -1.77
C GLY A 57 -2.57 -28.12 -0.77
N THR A 58 -2.51 -29.45 -0.75
CA THR A 58 -1.71 -30.21 0.23
C THR A 58 -0.35 -30.64 -0.28
N LEU A 59 -0.14 -30.66 -1.61
CA LEU A 59 1.01 -31.32 -2.23
C LEU A 59 2.09 -30.36 -2.75
N PHE A 60 1.72 -29.14 -3.13
CA PHE A 60 2.63 -28.18 -3.75
C PHE A 60 2.64 -26.87 -2.97
N ASN A 61 3.82 -26.29 -2.79
CA ASN A 61 3.94 -24.89 -2.39
C ASN A 61 4.13 -24.00 -3.63
N LEU A 62 3.97 -22.69 -3.43
CA LEU A 62 4.09 -21.67 -4.48
C LEU A 62 5.55 -21.25 -4.73
N SER A 63 6.52 -21.93 -4.14
CA SER A 63 7.92 -21.70 -4.49
C SER A 63 8.17 -22.11 -5.94
N PHE A 64 9.09 -21.39 -6.58
CA PHE A 64 9.48 -21.69 -7.96
C PHE A 64 9.99 -23.13 -8.11
N GLU A 65 10.73 -23.64 -7.11
CA GLU A 65 11.28 -25.01 -7.13
C GLU A 65 10.18 -26.08 -7.09
N SER A 66 9.12 -25.85 -6.29
CA SER A 66 7.97 -26.76 -6.23
C SER A 66 7.16 -26.75 -7.53
N LEU A 67 6.85 -25.56 -8.05
CA LEU A 67 6.05 -25.42 -9.27
C LEU A 67 6.78 -25.87 -10.54
N SER A 68 8.10 -25.69 -10.61
CA SER A 68 8.93 -26.17 -11.73
C SER A 68 9.42 -27.61 -11.56
N SER A 69 9.07 -28.27 -10.44
CA SER A 69 9.46 -29.66 -10.20
C SER A 69 8.85 -30.58 -11.25
N ARG A 70 9.58 -31.66 -11.59
CA ARG A 70 9.09 -32.68 -12.52
C ARG A 70 7.77 -33.29 -12.07
N ASN A 71 7.54 -33.39 -10.75
CA ASN A 71 6.31 -33.94 -10.19
C ASN A 71 5.11 -33.02 -10.47
N ALA A 72 5.25 -31.71 -10.23
CA ALA A 72 4.22 -30.73 -10.56
C ALA A 72 3.89 -30.72 -12.05
N LEU A 73 4.90 -30.73 -12.92
CA LEU A 73 4.71 -30.78 -14.37
C LEU A 73 4.08 -32.09 -14.85
N GLN A 74 4.45 -33.22 -14.23
CA GLN A 74 3.84 -34.52 -14.57
C GLN A 74 2.37 -34.54 -14.17
N ARG A 75 2.04 -34.05 -12.96
CA ARG A 75 0.65 -33.92 -12.51
C ARG A 75 -0.18 -33.05 -13.45
N LEU A 76 0.37 -31.95 -13.97
CA LEU A 76 -0.32 -31.11 -14.93
C LEU A 76 -0.65 -31.87 -16.23
N ARG A 77 0.29 -32.67 -16.76
CA ARG A 77 0.04 -33.53 -17.93
C ARG A 77 -0.95 -34.65 -17.63
N ASP A 78 -0.90 -35.20 -16.43
CA ASP A 78 -1.82 -36.25 -16.00
C ASP A 78 -3.25 -35.70 -15.88
N VAL A 79 -3.43 -34.47 -15.39
CA VAL A 79 -4.74 -33.78 -15.36
C VAL A 79 -5.30 -33.63 -16.78
N GLN A 80 -4.47 -33.19 -17.73
CA GLN A 80 -4.89 -33.08 -19.14
C GLN A 80 -5.42 -34.42 -19.70
N ARG A 81 -4.83 -35.55 -19.30
CA ARG A 81 -5.20 -36.87 -19.81
C ARG A 81 -6.35 -37.53 -19.03
N ASN A 82 -6.36 -37.38 -17.72
CA ASN A 82 -7.25 -38.13 -16.83
C ASN A 82 -8.55 -37.36 -16.53
N GLU A 83 -8.54 -36.03 -16.61
CA GLU A 83 -9.68 -35.16 -16.27
C GLU A 83 -9.84 -34.03 -17.30
N PRO A 84 -10.32 -34.35 -18.53
CA PRO A 84 -10.43 -33.38 -19.61
C PRO A 84 -11.37 -32.22 -19.28
N ASP A 85 -12.44 -32.46 -18.52
CA ASP A 85 -13.40 -31.42 -18.11
C ASP A 85 -12.76 -30.38 -17.18
N LEU A 86 -11.86 -30.82 -16.31
CA LEU A 86 -11.11 -29.93 -15.43
C LEU A 86 -10.03 -29.17 -16.21
N TRP A 87 -9.39 -29.84 -17.18
CA TRP A 87 -8.47 -29.20 -18.10
C TRP A 87 -9.13 -28.10 -18.94
N GLU A 88 -10.33 -28.33 -19.47
CA GLU A 88 -11.10 -27.33 -20.22
C GLU A 88 -11.43 -26.11 -19.37
N GLN A 89 -11.77 -26.30 -18.09
CA GLN A 89 -11.98 -25.19 -17.16
C GLN A 89 -10.70 -24.40 -16.90
N ILE A 90 -9.55 -25.05 -16.75
CA ILE A 90 -8.25 -24.38 -16.56
C ILE A 90 -7.93 -23.53 -17.79
N VAL A 91 -8.03 -24.11 -18.99
CA VAL A 91 -7.72 -23.41 -20.25
C VAL A 91 -8.68 -22.23 -20.46
N THR A 92 -9.98 -22.43 -20.27
CA THR A 92 -10.99 -21.37 -20.42
C THR A 92 -10.72 -20.21 -19.45
N ARG A 93 -10.38 -20.50 -18.19
CA ARG A 93 -10.07 -19.47 -17.18
C ARG A 93 -8.74 -18.75 -17.43
N GLN A 94 -7.78 -19.38 -18.10
CA GLN A 94 -6.51 -18.72 -18.45
C GLN A 94 -6.72 -17.53 -19.40
N TYR A 95 -7.75 -17.59 -20.25
CA TYR A 95 -8.10 -16.52 -21.19
C TYR A 95 -9.21 -15.59 -20.68
N GLN A 96 -9.92 -15.99 -19.63
CA GLN A 96 -10.74 -15.10 -18.81
C GLN A 96 -9.84 -14.42 -17.77
N LEU A 97 -8.88 -13.61 -18.21
CA LEU A 97 -8.55 -12.48 -17.36
C LEU A 97 -9.88 -11.75 -17.12
N PRO A 98 -10.20 -11.31 -15.90
CA PRO A 98 -11.17 -10.24 -15.77
C PRO A 98 -10.67 -9.19 -16.76
N GLU A 99 -11.48 -8.81 -17.76
CA GLU A 99 -11.34 -7.49 -18.34
C GLU A 99 -11.06 -6.62 -17.13
N GLN A 100 -9.84 -6.07 -17.04
CA GLN A 100 -9.51 -5.08 -16.01
C GLN A 100 -10.73 -4.22 -16.02
N ARG A 101 -11.52 -4.23 -14.92
CA ARG A 101 -12.81 -3.55 -14.89
C ARG A 101 -12.52 -2.25 -15.58
N ALA A 102 -13.08 -2.08 -16.77
CA ALA A 102 -13.02 -0.82 -17.48
C ALA A 102 -13.99 0.06 -16.69
N ILE A 103 -13.68 0.28 -15.42
CA ILE A 103 -13.87 1.54 -14.79
C ILE A 103 -12.97 2.39 -15.67
N GLU A 104 -13.55 2.93 -16.75
CA GLU A 104 -13.03 4.12 -17.38
C GLU A 104 -12.64 5.01 -16.21
N GLU A 105 -11.34 5.20 -16.01
CA GLU A 105 -10.88 6.17 -15.05
C GLU A 105 -11.62 7.45 -15.42
N PRO A 106 -12.47 7.99 -14.53
CA PRO A 106 -13.21 9.19 -14.86
C PRO A 106 -12.16 10.20 -15.35
N PRO A 107 -12.41 10.91 -16.46
CA PRO A 107 -11.49 11.94 -16.90
C PRO A 107 -11.16 12.80 -15.69
N PHE A 108 -9.89 13.16 -15.52
CA PHE A 108 -9.49 14.16 -14.53
C PHE A 108 -10.25 15.44 -14.87
N THR A 109 -11.45 15.58 -14.33
CA THR A 109 -12.17 16.83 -14.28
C THR A 109 -11.42 17.60 -13.22
N ASP A 110 -10.49 18.44 -13.67
CA ASP A 110 -10.13 19.62 -12.91
C ASP A 110 -11.45 20.38 -12.77
N ASP A 111 -12.19 20.11 -11.69
CA ASP A 111 -13.43 20.79 -11.37
C ASP A 111 -13.08 22.21 -10.93
N THR A 112 -12.57 23.00 -11.87
CA THR A 112 -12.50 24.46 -11.80
C THR A 112 -13.89 25.07 -12.05
N GLY A 113 -14.97 24.29 -11.86
CA GLY A 113 -16.36 24.72 -11.98
C GLY A 113 -17.02 24.99 -10.63
N GLY A 114 -16.40 24.57 -9.52
CA GLY A 114 -16.72 25.11 -8.21
C GLY A 114 -16.21 26.54 -8.15
N ALA A 115 -17.10 27.53 -8.11
CA ALA A 115 -16.77 28.89 -7.73
C ALA A 115 -16.18 28.85 -6.31
N ASP A 116 -14.87 28.65 -6.25
CA ASP A 116 -14.10 28.73 -5.03
C ASP A 116 -14.17 30.19 -4.57
N GLY A 117 -15.02 30.44 -3.57
CA GLY A 117 -15.10 31.73 -2.90
C GLY A 117 -13.83 32.10 -2.13
N SER A 118 -12.74 31.33 -2.27
CA SER A 118 -11.43 31.63 -1.70
C SER A 118 -10.56 32.57 -2.54
N ASP A 119 -11.10 33.14 -3.64
CA ASP A 119 -10.39 34.15 -4.43
C ASP A 119 -10.25 35.46 -3.63
N VAL A 120 -9.28 35.48 -2.71
CA VAL A 120 -8.91 36.65 -1.93
C VAL A 120 -8.10 37.55 -2.84
N THR A 121 -8.70 38.67 -3.26
CA THR A 121 -8.01 39.65 -4.11
C THR A 121 -6.75 40.17 -3.42
N VAL A 122 -5.73 40.48 -4.22
CA VAL A 122 -4.44 40.99 -3.74
C VAL A 122 -4.62 42.25 -2.87
N GLU A 123 -5.69 43.01 -3.13
CA GLU A 123 -6.09 44.19 -2.37
C GLU A 123 -6.58 43.86 -0.95
N ALA A 124 -7.30 42.75 -0.76
CA ALA A 124 -7.73 42.29 0.55
C ALA A 124 -6.53 41.81 1.40
N VAL A 125 -5.55 41.16 0.76
CA VAL A 125 -4.29 40.77 1.41
C VAL A 125 -3.46 42.00 1.78
N ALA A 126 -3.33 42.97 0.87
CA ALA A 126 -2.59 44.20 1.13
C ALA A 126 -3.20 45.03 2.27
N LYS A 127 -4.53 45.07 2.36
CA LYS A 127 -5.25 45.74 3.44
C LYS A 127 -5.03 45.04 4.79
N HIS A 128 -5.11 43.71 4.83
CA HIS A 128 -4.90 42.94 6.07
C HIS A 128 -3.45 43.06 6.60
N ILE A 129 -2.45 43.10 5.70
CA ILE A 129 -1.04 43.36 6.06
C ILE A 129 -0.85 44.78 6.59
N SER A 130 -1.62 45.75 6.08
CA SER A 130 -1.55 47.16 6.50
C SER A 130 -2.20 47.41 7.86
N ASP A 131 -3.27 46.66 8.17
CA ASP A 131 -4.04 46.81 9.42
C ASP A 131 -3.44 46.02 10.61
N GLY A 132 -2.51 45.10 10.37
CA GLY A 132 -1.64 44.51 11.41
C GLY A 132 -2.36 43.67 12.49
N ASP A 133 -3.57 43.18 12.21
CA ASP A 133 -4.40 42.47 13.19
C ASP A 133 -4.32 40.94 12.99
N GLN A 134 -3.76 40.23 13.97
CA GLN A 134 -3.74 38.77 14.03
C GLN A 134 -5.05 38.25 14.63
N ASP A 135 -6.14 38.33 13.87
CA ASP A 135 -7.34 37.54 14.18
C ASP A 135 -7.82 36.82 12.93
N VAL A 136 -7.61 35.50 12.93
CA VAL A 136 -8.12 34.59 11.90
C VAL A 136 -9.63 34.46 12.14
N PRO A 137 -10.51 34.75 11.16
CA PRO A 137 -11.93 34.55 11.35
C PRO A 137 -12.22 33.04 11.53
N ALA A 138 -12.78 32.70 12.69
CA ALA A 138 -13.28 31.37 12.97
C ALA A 138 -14.45 31.06 12.01
N ILE A 139 -14.21 30.20 11.04
CA ILE A 139 -15.28 29.60 10.25
C ILE A 139 -15.86 28.45 11.08
N CYS A 140 -16.74 28.78 12.02
CA CYS A 140 -17.67 27.82 12.60
C CYS A 140 -18.86 27.68 11.64
N SER A 141 -18.94 26.55 10.94
CA SER A 141 -20.15 26.13 10.23
C SER A 141 -20.96 25.19 11.12
N LEU A 142 -22.23 25.54 11.32
CA LEU A 142 -23.33 24.64 11.70
C LEU A 142 -23.97 24.11 10.41
#